data_AF-A0A1M7GVQ4-F1
#
_entry.id   AF-A0A1M7GVQ4-F1
#
_cell.length_a   1.000
_cell.length_b   1.000
_cell.length_c   1.000
_cell.angle_alpha   90.00
_cell.angle_beta   90.00
_cell.angle_gamma   90.00
#
_symmetry.space_group_name_H-M   'P 1'
#
loop_
_entity.id
_entity.type
_entity.pdbx_description
1 polymer ?
#
loop_
_entity_poly.entity_id
_entity_poly.type
_entity_poly.pdbx_seq_one_letter_code
_entity_poly.pdbx_strand_id
1 'polypeptide(L)' 'MDSEQLLKIYRAVAGPVAENNVDKALMIIRRAGRFPDDVDRHEIRTWYRIKERLVKAGLL' A
#
# COMPACT_ATOMS: atom_id res chain seq x y z
N MET A 1 13.16 6.92 4.96
CA MET A 1 12.13 5.96 5.38
C MET A 1 12.84 4.97 6.26
N ASP A 2 12.51 4.96 7.55
CA ASP A 2 13.19 4.11 8.54
C ASP A 2 12.71 2.64 8.43
N SER A 3 13.47 1.72 9.02
CA SER A 3 13.14 0.28 9.01
C SER A 3 11.83 -0.03 9.75
N GLU A 4 11.41 0.83 10.67
CA GLU A 4 10.18 0.67 11.46
C GLU A 4 8.93 0.99 10.63
N GLN A 5 8.97 2.03 9.79
CA GLN A 5 7.96 2.37 8.81
C GLN A 5 7.81 1.26 7.77
N LEU A 6 8.93 0.73 7.25
CA LEU A 6 8.91 -0.41 6.32
C LEU A 6 8.22 -1.62 6.94
N LEU A 7 8.50 -1.93 8.20
CA LEU A 7 7.87 -3.03 8.92
C LEU A 7 6.37 -2.76 9.18
N LYS A 8 5.98 -1.52 9.50
CA LYS A 8 4.57 -1.11 9.66
C LYS A 8 3.79 -1.26 8.35
N ILE A 9 4.38 -0.82 7.23
CA ILE A 9 3.80 -0.99 5.90
C ILE A 9 3.65 -2.47 5.58
N TYR A 10 4.71 -3.26 5.75
CA TYR A 10 4.69 -4.71 5.52
C TYR A 10 3.58 -5.38 6.32
N ARG A 11 3.48 -5.14 7.63
CA ARG A 11 2.40 -5.68 8.48
C ARG A 11 1.00 -5.24 8.05
N ALA A 12 0.85 -4.01 7.59
CA ALA A 12 -0.45 -3.47 7.17
C ALA A 12 -0.95 -4.10 5.86
N VAL A 13 -0.05 -4.39 4.91
CA VAL A 13 -0.44 -4.71 3.52
C VAL A 13 -0.03 -6.11 3.06
N ALA A 14 1.03 -6.66 3.64
CA ALA A 14 1.53 -8.01 3.38
C ALA A 14 1.17 -8.93 4.55
N GLY A 15 0.16 -9.77 4.35
CA GLY A 15 0.23 -11.11 4.94
C GLY A 15 1.41 -11.89 4.34
N PRO A 16 1.67 -13.14 4.74
CA PRO A 16 2.92 -13.88 4.49
C PRO A 16 3.40 -14.06 3.02
N VAL A 17 2.74 -13.54 1.98
CA VAL A 17 3.05 -13.87 0.57
C VAL A 17 2.76 -12.73 -0.44
N ALA A 18 3.00 -11.45 -0.17
CA ALA A 18 2.73 -10.43 -1.22
C ALA A 18 3.63 -9.20 -1.21
N GLU A 19 4.87 -9.34 -1.71
CA GLU A 19 5.78 -8.22 -2.02
C GLU A 19 5.10 -7.16 -2.91
N ASN A 20 4.32 -7.59 -3.91
CA ASN A 20 3.55 -6.70 -4.80
C ASN A 20 2.60 -5.74 -4.04
N ASN A 21 2.08 -6.12 -2.86
CA ASN A 21 1.24 -5.22 -2.08
C ASN A 21 2.06 -4.14 -1.36
N VAL A 22 3.29 -4.45 -0.99
CA VAL A 22 4.22 -3.50 -0.36
C VAL A 22 4.62 -2.45 -1.38
N ASP A 23 4.93 -2.84 -2.61
CA ASP A 23 5.28 -1.89 -3.67
C ASP A 23 4.11 -0.94 -3.98
N LYS A 24 2.90 -1.48 -4.11
CA LYS A 24 1.67 -0.67 -4.27
C LYS A 24 1.46 0.28 -3.09
N ALA A 25 1.69 -0.19 -1.87
CA ALA A 25 1.58 0.65 -0.68
C ALA A 25 2.59 1.80 -0.66
N LEU A 26 3.85 1.51 -1.00
CA LEU A 26 4.91 2.51 -1.12
C LEU A 26 4.58 3.55 -2.20
N MET A 27 4.00 3.14 -3.33
CA MET A 27 3.52 4.06 -4.36
C MET A 27 2.42 4.99 -3.85
N ILE A 28 1.42 4.46 -3.14
CA ILE A 28 0.33 5.27 -2.57
C ILE A 28 0.88 6.30 -1.58
N ILE A 29 1.80 5.89 -0.70
CA ILE A 29 2.43 6.79 0.28
C ILE A 29 3.23 7.89 -0.42
N ARG A 30 4.08 7.54 -1.39
CA ARG A 30 4.87 8.51 -2.18
C ARG A 30 4.00 9.51 -2.92
N ARG A 31 2.79 9.11 -3.32
CA ARG A 31 1.81 9.94 -4.02
C ARG A 31 0.77 10.58 -3.09
N ALA A 32 1.04 10.64 -1.78
CA ALA A 32 0.15 11.23 -0.78
C ALA A 32 -1.30 10.71 -0.86
N GLY A 33 -1.46 9.39 -0.99
CA GLY A 33 -2.76 8.74 -1.04
C GLY A 33 -3.40 8.64 -2.43
N ARG A 34 -2.76 9.16 -3.49
CA ARG A 34 -3.25 9.06 -4.88
C ARG A 34 -2.81 7.75 -5.54
N PHE A 35 -3.66 7.25 -6.44
CA PHE A 35 -3.34 6.07 -7.26
C PHE A 35 -2.56 6.47 -8.53
N PRO A 36 -1.90 5.51 -9.19
CA PRO A 36 -1.50 5.65 -10.58
C PRO A 36 -2.70 5.90 -11.49
N ASP A 37 -2.51 6.67 -12.56
CA ASP A 37 -3.57 6.97 -13.53
C ASP A 37 -3.87 5.75 -14.43
N ASP A 38 -2.93 4.81 -14.49
CA ASP A 38 -2.90 3.60 -15.30
C ASP A 38 -3.20 2.31 -14.50
N VAL A 39 -3.87 2.41 -13.34
CA VAL A 39 -4.27 1.23 -12.57
C VAL A 39 -5.18 0.32 -13.40
N ASP A 40 -4.75 -0.92 -13.63
CA ASP A 40 -5.54 -1.96 -14.27
C ASP A 40 -6.86 -2.17 -13.49
N ARG A 41 -7.98 -2.26 -14.23
CA ARG A 41 -9.31 -2.54 -13.68
C ARG A 41 -9.33 -3.85 -12.88
N HIS A 42 -8.52 -4.84 -13.23
CA HIS A 42 -8.43 -6.11 -12.50
C HIS A 42 -7.76 -5.94 -11.13
N GLU A 43 -6.89 -4.94 -10.99
CA GLU A 43 -6.15 -4.67 -9.76
C GLU A 43 -6.78 -3.57 -8.90
N ILE A 44 -7.72 -2.78 -9.45
CA ILE A 44 -8.27 -1.59 -8.79
C ILE A 44 -8.77 -1.89 -7.37
N ARG A 45 -9.42 -3.04 -7.18
CA ARG A 45 -9.92 -3.49 -5.87
C ARG A 45 -8.78 -3.73 -4.88
N THR A 46 -7.66 -4.28 -5.35
CA THR A 46 -6.46 -4.49 -4.53
C THR A 46 -5.85 -3.15 -4.12
N TRP A 47 -5.75 -2.18 -5.02
CA TRP A 47 -5.27 -0.82 -4.72
C TRP A 47 -6.11 -0.13 -3.65
N TYR A 48 -7.44 -0.16 -3.78
CA TYR A 48 -8.35 0.39 -2.76
C TYR A 48 -8.16 -0.31 -1.40
N ARG A 49 -8.12 -1.65 -1.39
CA ARG A 49 -7.92 -2.41 -0.15
C ARG A 49 -6.60 -2.08 0.54
N ILE A 50 -5.53 -1.88 -0.22
CA ILE A 50 -4.22 -1.48 0.32
C ILE A 50 -4.30 -0.07 0.92
N LYS A 51 -4.92 0.89 0.21
CA LYS A 51 -5.12 2.26 0.74
C LYS A 51 -5.89 2.27 2.05
N GLU A 52 -7.00 1.53 2.14
CA GLU A 52 -7.78 1.43 3.37
C GLU A 52 -6.96 0.89 4.54
N ARG A 53 -6.10 -0.11 4.29
CA ARG A 53 -5.21 -0.68 5.31
C ARG A 53 -4.17 0.32 5.79
N LEU A 54 -3.61 1.12 4.88
CA LEU A 54 -2.66 2.18 5.22
C LEU A 54 -3.31 3.27 6.07
N VAL A 55 -4.53 3.71 5.73
CA VAL A 55 -5.29 4.68 6.53
C VAL A 55 -5.57 4.10 7.93
N LYS A 56 -6.02 2.85 8.03
CA LYS A 56 -6.27 2.18 9.32
C LYS A 56 -5.00 2.04 10.17
N ALA A 57 -3.83 1.94 9.53
CA ALA A 57 -2.54 1.86 10.21
C ALA A 57 -1.93 3.24 10.53
N GLY A 58 -2.59 4.35 10.17
CA GLY A 58 -2.06 5.71 10.37
C GLY A 58 -0.86 6.04 9.49
N LEU A 59 -0.75 5.40 8.33
CA LEU A 59 0.37 5.55 7.38
C LEU A 59 0.03 6.50 6.20
N LEU A 60 -1.23 6.95 6.12
CA LEU A 60 -1.77 7.95 5.20
C LEU A 60 -2.67 8.89 6.00
#